data_AF-A0A821NTY6-F1
#
_entry.id   AF-A0A821NTY6-F1
#
_cell.length_a   1.000
_cell.length_b   1.000
_cell.length_c   1.000
_cell.angle_alpha   90.00
_cell.angle_beta   90.00
_cell.angle_gamma   90.00
#
_symmetry.space_group_name_H-M   'P 1'
#
loop_
_entity.id
_entity.type
_entity.pdbx_description
1 polymer ?
#
loop_
_entity_poly.entity_id
_entity_poly.type
_entity_poly.pdbx_seq_one_letter_code
_entity_poly.pdbx_strand_id
1 'polypeptide(L)'
;MARTITVHKFNGSKKITDTITVQKVKYYSSSSTYSNIHPHQVELQKSIVENLIIELGLPLSLIERPAFINFMSHVDPRFSTISRRTLTRTILPNLYTKMLDGLKSFSSIATSISLTLDLWTDRRQRAFFALTGINNTI
;
A
#
# COMPACT_ATOMS: atom_id res chain seq x y z
N MET A 1 72.35 4.43 18.50
CA MET A 1 72.26 2.98 18.24
C MET A 1 71.48 2.31 19.37
N ALA A 2 70.61 1.36 19.01
CA ALA A 2 69.81 0.46 19.84
C ALA A 2 68.74 1.06 20.79
N ARG A 3 67.47 0.71 20.52
CA ARG A 3 66.29 0.90 21.37
C ARG A 3 66.08 -0.38 22.19
N THR A 4 65.73 -0.25 23.46
CA THR A 4 65.19 -1.34 24.29
C THR A 4 63.73 -1.04 24.62
N ILE A 5 62.86 -2.03 24.42
CA ILE A 5 61.42 -1.96 24.75
C ILE A 5 61.21 -2.61 26.12
N THR A 6 60.41 -2.01 26.98
CA THR A 6 59.74 -2.72 28.08
C THR A 6 58.28 -2.28 28.14
N VAL A 7 57.39 -3.27 28.17
CA VAL A 7 55.92 -3.14 28.08
C VAL A 7 55.34 -3.07 29.49
N HIS A 8 54.37 -2.18 29.71
CA HIS A 8 53.46 -2.27 30.86
C HIS A 8 52.03 -2.55 30.37
N LYS A 9 51.47 -3.66 30.87
CA LYS A 9 50.09 -4.11 30.65
C LYS A 9 49.09 -3.00 30.99
N PHE A 10 48.15 -2.73 30.10
CA PHE A 10 46.93 -1.97 30.42
C PHE A 10 45.76 -2.94 30.62
N ASN A 11 45.17 -2.89 31.81
CA ASN A 11 44.02 -3.67 32.24
C ASN A 11 42.80 -2.73 32.28
N GLY A 12 41.63 -3.20 31.84
CA GLY A 12 40.37 -2.53 32.15
C GLY A 12 39.43 -2.31 30.96
N SER A 13 38.47 -3.22 30.84
CA SER A 13 37.27 -3.14 30.00
C SER A 13 36.50 -1.83 30.20
N LYS A 14 36.18 -1.11 29.12
CA LYS A 14 35.17 -0.04 29.13
C LYS A 14 34.13 -0.30 28.04
N LYS A 15 32.88 -0.47 28.47
CA LYS A 15 31.70 -0.44 27.59
C LYS A 15 31.54 0.99 27.06
N ILE A 16 31.44 1.13 25.75
CA ILE A 16 31.07 2.39 25.11
C ILE A 16 29.54 2.46 25.13
N THR A 17 29.00 3.36 25.94
CA THR A 17 27.59 3.74 25.93
C THR A 17 27.51 5.08 25.21
N ASP A 18 27.32 5.06 23.90
CA ASP A 18 27.09 6.28 23.13
C ASP A 18 25.64 6.72 23.29
N THR A 19 25.44 7.73 24.14
CA THR A 19 24.17 8.44 24.30
C THR A 19 23.89 9.23 23.01
N ILE A 20 23.09 8.66 22.11
CA ILE A 20 22.54 9.41 20.98
C ILE A 20 21.57 10.45 21.54
N THR A 21 22.04 11.70 21.60
CA THR A 21 21.19 12.83 21.94
C THR A 21 20.34 13.16 20.72
N VAL A 22 19.12 12.62 20.67
CA VAL A 22 18.13 13.00 19.65
C VAL A 22 17.73 14.44 19.92
N GLN A 23 18.23 15.37 19.10
CA GLN A 23 17.73 16.74 19.08
C GLN A 23 16.23 16.71 18.76
N LYS A 24 15.42 17.12 19.74
CA LYS A 24 13.97 17.27 19.60
C LYS A 24 13.69 18.43 18.65
N VAL A 25 13.51 18.13 17.36
CA VAL A 25 13.07 19.12 16.37
C VAL A 25 11.72 19.68 16.82
N LYS A 26 11.67 20.99 17.11
CA LYS A 26 10.43 21.73 17.34
C LYS A 26 9.73 21.91 15.99
N TYR A 27 8.84 20.99 15.62
CA TYR A 27 7.94 21.19 14.49
C TYR A 27 6.78 22.11 14.90
N TYR A 28 6.94 23.41 14.65
CA TYR A 28 5.80 24.30 14.47
C TYR A 28 5.51 24.39 12.97
N SER A 29 4.55 23.60 12.49
CA SER A 29 3.86 23.90 11.24
C SER A 29 2.42 23.44 11.42
N SER A 30 1.50 24.40 11.53
CA SER A 30 0.06 24.20 11.40
C SER A 30 -0.28 23.84 9.96
N SER A 31 0.25 22.72 9.48
CA SER A 31 -0.02 22.20 8.15
C SER A 31 -1.31 21.39 8.24
N SER A 32 -2.45 22.08 8.13
CA SER A 32 -3.76 21.44 8.11
C SER A 32 -3.79 20.35 7.04
N THR A 33 -4.22 19.15 7.44
CA THR A 33 -4.49 18.02 6.54
C THR A 33 -5.38 18.47 5.39
N TYR A 34 -5.18 17.92 4.20
CA TYR A 34 -6.07 18.20 3.08
C TYR A 34 -7.52 17.84 3.40
N SER A 35 -8.45 18.67 2.92
CA SER A 35 -9.85 18.25 2.84
C SER A 35 -9.99 17.06 1.89
N ASN A 36 -11.02 16.24 2.09
CA ASN A 36 -11.28 15.06 1.23
C ASN A 36 -11.58 15.41 -0.25
N ILE A 37 -11.82 16.68 -0.57
CA ILE A 37 -12.13 17.16 -1.93
C ILE A 37 -10.88 17.77 -2.58
N HIS A 38 -9.78 17.92 -1.84
CA HIS A 38 -8.56 18.52 -2.37
C HIS A 38 -8.00 17.66 -3.53
N PRO A 39 -7.65 18.24 -4.69
CA PRO A 39 -7.23 17.47 -5.87
C PRO A 39 -6.08 16.49 -5.58
N HIS A 40 -5.04 16.97 -4.88
CA HIS A 40 -3.89 16.13 -4.50
C HIS A 40 -4.27 14.98 -3.54
N GLN A 41 -5.23 15.21 -2.64
CA GLN A 41 -5.71 14.20 -1.71
C GLN A 41 -6.45 13.09 -2.47
N VAL A 42 -7.32 13.49 -3.40
CA VAL A 42 -8.07 12.57 -4.25
C VAL A 42 -7.13 11.76 -5.14
N GLU A 43 -6.11 12.39 -5.72
CA GLU A 43 -5.14 11.74 -6.58
C GLU A 43 -4.29 10.71 -5.83
N LEU A 44 -3.77 11.06 -4.65
CA LEU A 44 -3.03 10.11 -3.79
C LEU A 44 -3.92 8.94 -3.35
N GLN A 45 -5.14 9.21 -2.90
CA GLN A 45 -6.09 8.16 -2.53
C GLN A 45 -6.37 7.23 -3.71
N LYS A 46 -6.61 7.78 -4.89
CA LYS A 46 -6.84 7.01 -6.12
C LYS A 46 -5.63 6.14 -6.45
N SER A 47 -4.42 6.69 -6.43
CA SER A 47 -3.19 5.95 -6.70
C SER A 47 -2.96 4.80 -5.71
N ILE A 48 -3.23 5.02 -4.41
CA ILE A 48 -3.16 3.96 -3.40
C ILE A 48 -4.16 2.84 -3.72
N VAL A 49 -5.39 3.18 -4.05
CA VAL A 49 -6.43 2.18 -4.38
C VAL A 49 -6.06 1.41 -5.64
N GLU A 50 -5.74 2.09 -6.72
CA GLU A 50 -5.48 1.46 -8.03
C GLU A 50 -4.18 0.67 -8.02
N ASN A 51 -3.08 1.27 -7.57
CA ASN A 51 -1.76 0.65 -7.70
C ASN A 51 -1.43 -0.30 -6.54
N LEU A 52 -1.79 0.03 -5.30
CA LEU A 52 -1.39 -0.79 -4.16
C LEU A 52 -2.43 -1.87 -3.86
N ILE A 53 -3.71 -1.50 -3.83
CA ILE A 53 -4.76 -2.43 -3.43
C ILE A 53 -5.17 -3.35 -4.58
N ILE A 54 -5.38 -2.79 -5.77
CA ILE A 54 -5.89 -3.56 -6.91
C ILE A 54 -4.75 -4.23 -7.66
N GLU A 55 -3.81 -3.45 -8.21
CA GLU A 55 -2.74 -3.98 -9.07
C GLU A 55 -1.80 -4.92 -8.32
N LEU A 56 -1.30 -4.49 -7.15
CA LEU A 56 -0.44 -5.36 -6.32
C LEU A 56 -1.21 -6.36 -5.44
N GLY A 57 -2.55 -6.27 -5.39
CA GLY A 57 -3.38 -7.15 -4.57
C GLY A 57 -3.13 -7.03 -3.05
N LEU A 58 -2.64 -5.88 -2.57
CA LEU A 58 -2.31 -5.73 -1.15
C LEU A 58 -3.57 -5.68 -0.28
N PRO A 59 -3.50 -6.15 0.98
CA PRO A 59 -4.67 -6.18 1.87
C PRO A 59 -5.25 -4.78 2.09
N LEU A 60 -6.58 -4.66 2.09
CA LEU A 60 -7.29 -3.39 2.35
C LEU A 60 -6.88 -2.73 3.69
N SER A 61 -6.40 -3.55 4.64
CA SER A 61 -5.88 -3.09 5.93
C SER A 61 -4.62 -2.24 5.85
N LEU A 62 -3.87 -2.31 4.75
CA LEU A 62 -2.56 -1.68 4.58
C LEU A 62 -2.62 -0.19 4.92
N ILE A 63 -3.65 0.50 4.42
CA ILE A 63 -3.81 1.96 4.54
C ILE A 63 -4.01 2.45 5.98
N GLU A 64 -4.39 1.55 6.89
CA GLU A 64 -4.58 1.81 8.31
C GLU A 64 -3.40 1.29 9.16
N ARG A 65 -2.40 0.64 8.54
CA ARG A 65 -1.26 0.11 9.30
C ARG A 65 -0.35 1.26 9.76
N PRO A 66 0.13 1.24 11.02
CA PRO A 66 1.00 2.29 11.54
C PRO A 66 2.24 2.54 10.67
N ALA A 67 2.86 1.48 10.15
CA ALA A 67 4.03 1.60 9.27
C ALA A 67 3.71 2.34 7.95
N PHE A 68 2.55 2.07 7.36
CA PHE A 68 2.10 2.77 6.15
C PHE A 68 1.76 4.24 6.43
N ILE A 69 1.05 4.51 7.53
CA ILE A 69 0.72 5.88 7.93
C ILE A 69 1.99 6.68 8.19
N ASN A 70 2.95 6.11 8.91
CA ASN A 70 4.25 6.73 9.14
C ASN A 70 5.03 6.94 7.84
N PHE A 71 5.02 5.98 6.91
CA PHE A 71 5.61 6.17 5.60
C PHE A 71 4.96 7.36 4.87
N MET A 72 3.63 7.41 4.81
CA MET A 72 2.90 8.50 4.14
C MET A 72 3.13 9.85 4.80
N SER A 73 3.34 9.94 6.11
CA SER A 73 3.65 11.22 6.76
C SER A 73 5.01 11.79 6.34
N HIS A 74 5.94 10.95 5.88
CA HIS A 74 7.21 11.41 5.30
C HIS A 74 7.09 11.76 3.82
N VAL A 75 6.20 11.06 3.08
CA VAL A 75 5.93 11.32 1.66
C VAL A 75 5.14 12.62 1.47
N ASP A 76 4.02 12.75 2.18
CA ASP A 76 3.19 13.95 2.21
C ASP A 76 2.55 14.11 3.61
N PRO A 77 3.08 15.03 4.45
CA PRO A 77 2.56 15.28 5.80
C PRO A 77 1.10 15.77 5.85
N ARG A 78 0.56 16.28 4.73
CA ARG A 78 -0.81 16.81 4.64
C ARG A 78 -1.82 15.76 4.20
N PHE A 79 -1.35 14.60 3.75
CA PHE A 79 -2.21 13.50 3.34
C PHE A 79 -3.02 12.95 4.51
N SER A 80 -4.33 12.77 4.30
CA SER A 80 -5.18 12.03 5.23
C SER A 80 -5.42 10.61 4.74
N THR A 81 -5.20 9.60 5.59
CA THR A 81 -5.55 8.24 5.19
C THR A 81 -7.06 8.03 5.15
N ILE A 82 -7.54 7.21 4.21
CA ILE A 82 -8.92 6.73 4.20
C ILE A 82 -9.06 5.51 5.11
N SER A 83 -10.24 5.34 5.69
CA SER A 83 -10.53 4.11 6.44
C SER A 83 -10.77 2.94 5.49
N ARG A 84 -10.42 1.73 5.93
CA ARG A 84 -10.79 0.48 5.27
C ARG A 84 -12.30 0.38 5.10
N ARG A 85 -13.07 0.88 6.07
CA ARG A 85 -14.53 0.92 5.98
C ARG A 85 -15.00 1.73 4.77
N THR A 86 -14.43 2.92 4.56
CA THR A 86 -14.73 3.76 3.38
C THR A 86 -14.33 3.05 2.10
N LEU A 87 -13.16 2.40 2.10
CA LEU A 87 -12.68 1.62 0.97
C LEU A 87 -13.66 0.49 0.60
N THR A 88 -14.06 -0.33 1.57
CA THR A 88 -14.94 -1.49 1.37
C THR A 88 -16.40 -1.10 1.08
N ARG A 89 -16.93 -0.05 1.71
CA ARG A 89 -18.37 0.28 1.62
C ARG A 89 -18.71 1.34 0.58
N THR A 90 -17.73 2.05 0.05
CA THR A 90 -17.98 3.17 -0.87
C THR A 90 -17.09 3.09 -2.10
N ILE A 91 -15.77 3.07 -1.94
CA ILE A 91 -14.85 3.18 -3.07
C ILE A 91 -14.89 1.92 -3.94
N LEU A 92 -14.73 0.74 -3.35
CA LEU A 92 -14.72 -0.53 -4.10
C LEU A 92 -16.07 -0.84 -4.76
N PRO A 93 -17.24 -0.66 -4.10
CA PRO A 93 -18.53 -0.83 -4.77
C PRO A 93 -18.72 0.12 -5.96
N ASN A 94 -18.33 1.39 -5.82
CA ASN A 94 -18.43 2.34 -6.93
C ASN A 94 -17.52 1.95 -8.10
N LEU A 95 -16.30 1.50 -7.81
CA LEU A 95 -15.38 1.02 -8.83
C LEU A 95 -15.91 -0.24 -9.53
N TYR A 96 -16.44 -1.20 -8.76
CA TYR A 96 -17.09 -2.39 -9.30
C TYR A 96 -18.22 -2.04 -10.26
N THR A 97 -19.14 -1.14 -9.86
CA THR A 97 -20.24 -0.71 -10.73
C THR A 97 -19.71 -0.09 -12.02
N LYS A 98 -18.69 0.78 -11.94
CA LYS A 98 -18.06 1.38 -13.11
C LYS A 98 -17.45 0.33 -14.05
N MET A 99 -16.74 -0.66 -13.49
CA MET A 99 -16.16 -1.75 -14.28
C MET A 99 -17.25 -2.64 -14.89
N LEU A 100 -18.32 -2.93 -14.14
CA LEU A 100 -19.45 -3.72 -14.60
C LEU A 100 -20.18 -3.03 -15.76
N ASP A 101 -20.40 -1.72 -15.69
CA ASP A 101 -21.04 -0.96 -16.76
C ASP A 101 -20.15 -0.87 -18.00
N GLY A 102 -18.83 -0.79 -17.81
CA GLY A 102 -17.86 -0.96 -18.89
C GLY A 102 -17.95 -2.34 -19.54
N LEU A 103 -18.02 -3.41 -18.74
CA LEU A 103 -18.16 -4.78 -19.23
C LEU A 103 -19.49 -4.99 -19.97
N LYS A 104 -20.60 -4.43 -19.49
CA LYS A 104 -21.91 -4.48 -20.19
C LYS A 104 -21.83 -3.79 -21.55
N SER A 105 -21.22 -2.60 -21.59
CA SER A 105 -21.04 -1.83 -22.82
C SER A 105 -20.16 -2.58 -23.83
N PHE A 106 -19.08 -3.21 -23.34
CA PHE A 106 -18.24 -4.10 -24.12
C PHE A 106 -19.02 -5.33 -24.64
N SER A 107 -19.83 -5.95 -23.79
CA SER A 107 -20.62 -7.12 -24.17
C SER A 107 -21.75 -6.78 -25.15
N SER A 108 -22.30 -5.56 -25.12
CA SER A 108 -23.40 -5.18 -26.02
C SER A 108 -22.96 -4.99 -27.47
N ILE A 109 -21.67 -4.71 -27.70
CA ILE A 109 -21.11 -4.52 -29.04
C ILE A 109 -20.41 -5.78 -29.57
N ALA A 110 -20.14 -6.77 -28.72
CA ALA A 110 -19.46 -8.00 -29.10
C ALA A 110 -20.39 -8.91 -29.90
N THR A 111 -19.95 -9.36 -31.08
CA THR A 111 -20.69 -10.33 -31.91
C THR A 111 -20.55 -11.76 -31.40
N SER A 112 -19.38 -12.09 -30.84
CA SER A 112 -19.11 -13.38 -30.23
C SER A 112 -18.09 -13.24 -29.09
N ILE A 113 -18.29 -14.02 -28.04
CA ILE A 113 -17.40 -14.08 -26.87
C ILE A 113 -17.07 -15.54 -26.60
N SER A 114 -15.79 -15.87 -26.54
CA SER A 114 -15.32 -17.15 -26.01
C SER A 114 -15.19 -17.07 -24.50
N LEU A 115 -15.70 -18.07 -23.80
CA LEU A 115 -15.63 -18.17 -22.34
C LEU A 115 -14.74 -19.35 -21.95
N THR A 116 -13.78 -19.12 -21.06
CA THR A 116 -13.01 -20.17 -20.39
C THR A 116 -13.43 -20.23 -18.92
N LEU A 117 -13.68 -21.45 -18.44
CA LEU A 117 -14.05 -21.74 -17.08
C LEU A 117 -12.95 -22.60 -16.45
N ASP A 118 -12.39 -22.12 -15.35
CA ASP A 118 -11.50 -22.90 -14.48
C ASP A 118 -12.28 -23.26 -13.22
N LEU A 119 -12.28 -24.53 -12.82
CA LEU A 119 -13.00 -25.02 -11.65
C LEU A 119 -12.03 -25.78 -10.76
N TRP A 120 -12.03 -25.47 -9.47
CA TRP A 120 -11.24 -26.18 -8.48
C TRP A 120 -11.97 -26.28 -7.15
N THR A 121 -11.57 -27.26 -6.34
CA THR A 121 -12.11 -27.45 -4.99
C THR A 121 -10.96 -27.30 -3.99
N ASP A 122 -11.18 -26.60 -2.89
CA ASP A 122 -10.17 -26.55 -1.82
C ASP A 122 -10.20 -27.80 -0.93
N ARG A 123 -9.22 -27.93 -0.04
CA ARG A 123 -9.15 -29.04 0.92
C ARG A 123 -10.33 -29.10 1.91
N ARG A 124 -11.15 -28.04 1.97
CA ARG A 124 -12.35 -27.94 2.81
C ARG A 124 -13.62 -28.28 2.02
N GLN A 125 -13.49 -28.88 0.83
CA GLN A 125 -14.59 -29.24 -0.06
C GLN A 125 -15.42 -28.03 -0.53
N ARG A 126 -14.80 -26.84 -0.59
CA ARG A 126 -15.43 -25.65 -1.19
C ARG A 126 -15.06 -25.60 -2.66
N ALA A 127 -16.07 -25.58 -3.52
CA ALA A 127 -15.90 -25.37 -4.96
C ALA A 127 -15.71 -23.89 -5.26
N PHE A 128 -14.80 -23.61 -6.19
CA PHE A 128 -14.51 -22.31 -6.75
C PHE A 128 -14.54 -22.45 -8.27
N PHE A 129 -14.92 -21.36 -8.94
CA PHE A 129 -14.76 -21.25 -10.37
C PHE A 129 -14.29 -19.85 -10.74
N ALA A 130 -13.46 -19.76 -11.77
CA ALA A 130 -13.10 -18.53 -12.45
C ALA A 130 -13.65 -18.58 -13.86
N LEU A 131 -14.21 -17.46 -14.31
CA LEU A 131 -14.70 -17.27 -15.66
C LEU A 131 -13.87 -16.16 -16.32
N THR A 132 -13.30 -16.44 -17.48
CA THR A 132 -12.63 -15.45 -18.32
C THR A 132 -13.33 -15.35 -19.67
N GLY A 133 -13.63 -14.13 -20.12
CA GLY A 133 -14.24 -13.88 -21.43
C GLY A 133 -13.24 -13.23 -22.39
N ILE A 134 -13.17 -13.73 -23.61
CA ILE A 134 -12.33 -13.23 -24.71
C ILE A 134 -13.27 -12.80 -25.84
N ASN A 135 -13.16 -11.55 -26.28
CA ASN A 135 -13.93 -11.06 -27.42
C ASN A 135 -13.23 -11.42 -28.73
N ASN A 136 -13.96 -12.11 -29.61
CA ASN A 136 -13.44 -12.60 -30.88
C ASN A 136 -13.93 -11.76 -32.06
N THR A 137 -13.91 -10.43 -31.93
CA THR A 137 -14.25 -9.56 -33.06
C THR A 137 -13.17 -9.72 -34.15
N ILE A 138 -13.58 -10.18 -35.34
CA ILE A 138 -12.74 -10.37 -36.55
C ILE A 138 -12.44 -9.02 -37.19
#